data_AF-A0A2E1XEE6-F1
#
_entry.id   AF-A0A2E1XEE6-F1
#
_cell.length_a   1.000
_cell.length_b   1.000
_cell.length_c   1.000
_cell.angle_alpha   90.00
_cell.angle_beta   90.00
_cell.angle_gamma   90.00
#
_symmetry.space_group_name_H-M   'P 1'
#
loop_
_entity.id
_entity.type
_entity.pdbx_description
1 polymer ?
#
loop_
_entity_poly.entity_id
_entity_poly.type
_entity_poly.pdbx_seq_one_letter_code
_entity_poly.pdbx_strand_id
1 'polypeptide(L)' 'MQTLSAKDAKYGFGRLIDLARAEPVAVAKHGRAVVVVMAVEEYERLKGIEMDNVDSRQGIKGRQNDRPRH' A
#
# COMPACT_ATOMS: atom_id res chain seq x y z
N MET A 1 10.69 6.04 -7.28
CA MET A 1 10.80 5.11 -6.14
C MET A 1 12.26 4.75 -5.91
N GLN A 2 12.88 5.40 -4.95
CA GLN A 2 14.24 5.08 -4.49
C GLN A 2 14.22 3.86 -3.56
N THR A 3 15.38 3.20 -3.39
CA THR A 3 15.55 2.10 -2.43
C THR A 3 16.73 2.38 -1.50
N LEU A 4 16.50 2.32 -0.19
CA LEU A 4 17.54 2.42 0.83
C LEU A 4 17.80 1.05 1.47
N SER A 5 19.02 0.80 1.93
CA SER A 5 19.25 -0.37 2.77
C SER A 5 18.64 -0.17 4.16
N ALA A 6 18.29 -1.27 4.85
CA ALA A 6 17.84 -1.21 6.24
C ALA A 6 18.88 -0.53 7.16
N LYS A 7 20.17 -0.65 6.81
CA LYS A 7 21.26 0.03 7.50
C LYS A 7 21.15 1.54 7.32
N ASP A 8 21.02 2.02 6.09
CA ASP A 8 20.93 3.45 5.79
C ASP A 8 19.66 4.08 6.36
N ALA A 9 18.53 3.36 6.29
CA ALA A 9 17.28 3.76 6.91
C ALA A 9 17.42 3.93 8.44
N LYS A 10 18.13 3.01 9.12
CA LYS A 10 18.38 3.08 10.56
C LYS A 10 19.25 4.28 10.95
N TYR A 11 20.33 4.54 10.21
CA TYR A 11 21.27 5.62 10.53
C TYR A 11 20.83 7.00 10.03
N GLY A 12 19.99 7.05 9.00
CA GLY A 12 19.54 8.28 8.35
C GLY A 12 18.03 8.45 8.41
N PHE A 13 17.40 8.14 9.55
CA PHE A 13 15.93 8.13 9.64
C PHE A 13 15.30 9.48 9.27
N GLY A 14 15.88 10.61 9.70
CA GLY A 14 15.39 11.94 9.31
C GLY A 14 15.40 12.14 7.78
N ARG A 15 16.51 11.77 7.12
CA ARG A 15 16.61 11.79 5.65
C ARG A 15 15.60 10.85 4.99
N LEU A 16 15.35 9.67 5.57
CA LEU A 16 14.32 8.74 5.07
C LEU A 16 12.94 9.39 5.12
N ILE A 17 12.59 10.10 6.21
CA ILE A 17 11.32 10.82 6.33
C ILE A 17 11.21 11.91 5.27
N ASP A 18 12.26 12.73 5.09
CA ASP A 18 12.26 13.79 4.07
C ASP A 18 12.04 13.23 2.67
N LEU A 19 12.74 12.13 2.33
CA LEU A 19 12.58 11.44 1.05
C LEU A 19 11.17 10.84 0.91
N ALA A 20 10.67 10.16 1.93
CA ALA A 20 9.35 9.52 1.94
C ALA A 20 8.18 10.51 1.79
N ARG A 21 8.37 11.75 2.25
CA ARG A 21 7.40 12.84 2.03
C ARG A 21 7.39 13.36 0.60
N ALA A 22 8.50 13.23 -0.13
CA ALA A 22 8.60 13.64 -1.53
C ALA A 22 8.17 12.53 -2.50
N GLU A 23 8.55 11.28 -2.23
CA GLU A 23 8.15 10.11 -3.01
C GLU A 23 8.23 8.82 -2.16
N PRO A 24 7.49 7.74 -2.50
CA PRO A 24 7.67 6.45 -1.85
C PRO A 24 9.11 5.93 -1.92
N VAL A 25 9.61 5.44 -0.79
CA VAL A 25 10.96 4.88 -0.65
C VAL A 25 10.87 3.44 -0.18
N ALA A 26 11.44 2.51 -0.95
CA ALA A 26 11.59 1.13 -0.51
C ALA A 26 12.76 0.99 0.46
N VAL A 27 12.61 0.16 1.48
CA VAL A 27 13.70 -0.25 2.37
C VAL A 27 13.99 -1.72 2.12
N ALA A 28 15.25 -2.03 1.82
CA ALA A 28 15.71 -3.36 1.49
C ALA A 28 16.56 -4.00 2.59
N LYS A 29 16.35 -5.28 2.84
CA LYS A 29 17.17 -6.13 3.71
C LYS A 29 17.80 -7.22 2.86
N HIS A 30 19.13 -7.38 2.94
CA HIS A 30 19.89 -8.34 2.11
C HIS A 30 19.57 -8.24 0.60
N GLY A 31 19.41 -7.01 0.09
CA GLY A 31 19.12 -6.75 -1.32
C GLY A 31 17.67 -6.96 -1.76
N ARG A 32 16.76 -7.36 -0.85
CA ARG A 32 15.33 -7.52 -1.14
C ARG A 32 14.54 -6.41 -0.49
N ALA A 33 13.69 -5.72 -1.27
CA ALA A 33 12.72 -4.76 -0.71
C ALA A 33 11.78 -5.49 0.25
N VAL A 34 11.67 -4.98 1.48
CA VAL A 34 10.84 -5.60 2.54
C VAL A 34 9.71 -4.68 3.00
N VAL A 35 9.92 -3.37 2.95
CA VAL A 35 8.89 -2.37 3.29
C VAL A 35 9.00 -1.17 2.36
N VAL A 36 7.92 -0.38 2.28
CA VAL A 36 7.89 0.92 1.62
C VAL A 36 7.46 1.96 2.64
N VAL A 37 8.15 3.11 2.67
CA VAL A 37 7.80 4.27 3.49
C VAL A 37 7.33 5.38 2.55
N MET A 38 6.24 6.04 2.91
CA MET A 38 5.62 7.12 2.14
C MET A 38 4.90 8.09 3.06
N ALA A 39 4.49 9.24 2.53
CA ALA A 39 3.62 10.18 3.23
C ALA A 39 2.30 9.52 3.66
N VAL A 40 1.78 9.93 4.82
CA VAL A 40 0.53 9.39 5.38
C VAL A 40 -0.64 9.71 4.46
N GLU A 41 -0.66 10.90 3.88
CA GLU A 41 -1.68 11.35 2.94
C GLU A 41 -1.77 10.44 1.70
N GLU A 42 -0.61 10.01 1.18
CA GLU A 42 -0.54 9.08 0.05
C GLU A 42 -1.00 7.68 0.43
N TYR A 43 -0.64 7.21 1.62
CA TYR A 43 -1.11 5.93 2.14
C TYR A 43 -2.64 5.91 2.29
N GLU A 44 -3.24 6.95 2.88
CA GLU A 44 -4.70 7.03 3.05
C GLU A 44 -5.41 7.12 1.70
N ARG A 45 -4.83 7.82 0.70
CA ARG A 45 -5.36 7.83 -0.68
C ARG A 45 -5.39 6.43 -1.29
N LEU A 46 -4.30 5.67 -1.16
CA LEU A 46 -4.22 4.29 -1.68
C LEU A 46 -5.20 3.35 -0.96
N LYS A 47 -5.33 3.49 0.35
CA LYS A 47 -6.27 2.72 1.17
C LYS A 47 -7.72 2.98 0.79
N GLY A 48 -8.09 4.24 0.51
CA GLY A 48 -9.42 4.60 0.02
C GLY A 48 -9.76 3.91 -1.30
N ILE A 49 -8.82 3.91 -2.26
CA ILE A 49 -8.98 3.20 -3.54
C ILE A 49 -9.17 1.70 -3.33
N GLU A 50 -8.44 1.09 -2.39
CA GLU A 50 -8.59 -0.34 -2.09
C GLU A 50 -10.00 -0.65 -1.57
N MET A 51 -10.55 0.19 -0.68
CA MET A 51 -11.89 0.01 -0.14
C MET A 51 -13.00 0.12 -1.21
N ASP A 52 -12.90 1.08 -2.12
CA ASP A 52 -13.85 1.23 -3.24
C ASP A 52 -13.83 0.01 -4.19
N ASN A 53 -12.65 -0.58 -4.39
CA ASN A 53 -12.48 -1.78 -5.23
C ASN A 53 -13.03 -3.04 -4.55
N VAL A 54 -13.03 -3.12 -3.21
CA VAL A 54 -13.59 -4.26 -2.47
C VAL A 54 -15.11 -4.27 -2.56
N ASP A 55 -15.76 -3.11 -2.41
CA ASP A 55 -17.22 -2.98 -2.51
C ASP A 55 -17.73 -3.38 -3.92
N SER A 56 -17.03 -2.91 -4.94
CA SER A 56 -17.32 -3.23 -6.36
C SER A 56 -17.22 -4.73 -6.68
N ARG A 57 -16.35 -5.48 -5.99
CA ARG A 57 -16.20 -6.94 -6.20
C ARG A 57 -17.25 -7.77 -5.47
N GLN A 58 -17.83 -7.27 -4.37
CA GLN A 58 -18.86 -7.99 -3.63
C GLN A 58 -20.25 -7.85 -4.26
N GLY A 59 -20.55 -6.73 -4.93
CA GLY A 59 -21.82 -6.50 -5.62
C GLY A 59 -22.15 -7.49 -6.76
N ILE A 60 -21.17 -8.24 -7.28
CA ILE A 60 -21.39 -9.19 -8.38
C ILE A 60 -21.81 -10.58 -7.86
N LYS A 61 -21.53 -10.95 -6.61
CA LYS A 61 -21.84 -12.29 -6.07
C LYS A 61 -23.28 -12.46 -5.54
N GLY A 62 -24.07 -11.40 -5.45
CA GLY A 62 -25.38 -11.42 -4.79
C GLY A 62 -26.61 -11.77 -5.64
N ARG A 63 -26.50 -11.93 -6.98
CA ARG A 63 -27.70 -12.00 -7.87
C ARG A 63 -28.11 -13.40 -8.38
N GLN A 64 -27.44 -14.49 -8.01
CA GLN A 64 -27.71 -15.79 -8.66
C GLN A 64 -28.62 -16.78 -7.90
N ASN A 65 -29.16 -16.46 -6.72
CA ASN A 65 -29.89 -17.48 -5.93
C ASN A 65 -31.41 -17.33 -5.79
N ASP A 66 -32.04 -16.34 -6.44
CA ASP A 66 -33.50 -16.26 -6.48
C ASP A 66 -34.06 -17.02 -7.69
N ARG A 67 -33.96 -18.35 -7.67
CA ARG A 67 -34.82 -19.21 -8.52
C ARG A 67 -35.92 -19.79 -7.63
N PRO A 68 -37.20 -19.53 -7.94
CA PRO A 68 -38.29 -20.12 -7.19
C PRO A 68 -38.29 -21.63 -7.42
N ARG A 69 -38.23 -22.39 -6.33
CA ARG A 69 -38.48 -23.84 -6.37
C ARG A 69 -40.00 -24.01 -6.50
N HIS A 70 -40.43 -24.52 -7.64
CA HIS A 70 -41.79 -25.01 -7.87
C HIS A 70 -42.03 -26.31 -7.08
#